data_AF-A0A1R3IFD2-F1
#
_entry.id   AF-A0A1R3IFD2-F1
#
_cell.length_a   1.000
_cell.length_b   1.000
_cell.length_c   1.000
_cell.angle_alpha   90.00
_cell.angle_beta   90.00
_cell.angle_gamma   90.00
#
_symmetry.space_group_name_H-M   'P 1'
#
loop_
_entity.id
_entity.type
_entity.pdbx_description
1 polymer ?
#
loop_
_entity_poly.entity_id
_entity_poly.type
_entity_poly.pdbx_seq_one_letter_code
_entity_poly.pdbx_strand_id
1 'polypeptide(L)'
;MAQETLGNWGGTLATVTYVFLGYTSMIAYSSKSGEILFHLINLPESVSGFLFTGIFTILISVGGTQATDQVNQWLTISMIGSDLARLRASVFIGSLVPLLALLVWDAIALGLSSQADQIVDPVELLMG
;
A
#
# COMPACT_ATOMS: atom_id res chain seq x y z
N MET A 1 -16.37 28.00 9.12
CA MET A 1 -15.20 27.62 8.29
C MET A 1 -15.41 27.92 6.79
N ALA A 2 -16.05 27.10 5.96
CA ALA A 2 -16.14 27.39 4.50
C ALA A 2 -16.91 28.69 4.16
N GLN A 3 -18.02 28.98 4.85
CA GLN A 3 -18.76 30.25 4.71
C GLN A 3 -17.97 31.47 5.22
N GLU A 4 -17.11 31.30 6.21
CA GLU A 4 -16.29 32.39 6.76
C GLU A 4 -15.13 32.77 5.83
N THR A 5 -14.65 31.83 5.01
CA THR A 5 -13.54 32.07 4.08
C THR A 5 -14.02 32.47 2.68
N LEU A 6 -15.13 31.92 2.18
CA LEU A 6 -15.60 32.10 0.80
C LEU A 6 -16.89 32.94 0.69
N GLY A 7 -17.40 33.45 1.81
CA GLY A 7 -18.68 34.15 1.87
C GLY A 7 -19.89 33.23 1.76
N ASN A 8 -21.09 33.80 1.92
CA ASN A 8 -22.34 33.02 1.98
C ASN A 8 -22.62 32.24 0.67
N TRP A 9 -22.31 32.85 -0.47
CA TRP A 9 -22.44 32.22 -1.80
C TRP A 9 -21.43 31.09 -2.00
N GLY A 10 -20.15 31.34 -1.70
CA GLY A 10 -19.11 30.32 -1.84
C GLY A 10 -19.30 29.16 -0.87
N GLY A 11 -19.75 29.44 0.36
CA GLY A 11 -20.08 28.40 1.34
C GLY A 11 -21.29 27.56 0.94
N THR A 12 -22.33 28.16 0.36
CA THR A 12 -23.49 27.41 -0.14
C THR A 12 -23.11 26.54 -1.34
N LEU A 13 -22.35 27.08 -2.31
CA LEU A 13 -21.85 26.32 -3.46
C LEU A 13 -20.96 25.16 -3.02
N ALA A 14 -20.05 25.39 -2.06
CA ALA A 14 -19.19 24.36 -1.49
C ALA A 14 -20.00 23.28 -0.79
N THR A 15 -21.05 23.65 -0.04
CA THR A 15 -21.92 22.68 0.65
C THR A 15 -22.69 21.83 -0.35
N VAL A 16 -23.28 22.44 -1.39
CA VAL A 16 -24.00 21.71 -2.44
C VAL A 16 -23.07 20.75 -3.18
N THR A 17 -21.87 21.23 -3.55
CA THR A 17 -20.87 20.41 -4.23
C THR A 17 -20.37 19.28 -3.35
N TYR A 18 -20.14 19.54 -2.06
CA TYR A 18 -19.72 18.54 -1.08
C TYR A 18 -20.76 17.44 -0.91
N VAL A 19 -22.03 17.81 -0.72
CA VAL A 19 -23.13 16.85 -0.61
C VAL A 19 -23.28 16.05 -1.90
N PHE A 20 -23.24 16.71 -3.06
CA PHE A 20 -23.34 16.05 -4.35
C PHE A 20 -22.21 15.04 -4.59
N LEU A 21 -20.95 15.43 -4.31
CA LEU A 21 -19.79 14.55 -4.40
C LEU A 21 -19.88 13.39 -3.41
N GLY A 22 -20.28 13.68 -2.17
CA GLY A 22 -20.48 12.66 -1.14
C GLY A 22 -21.51 11.62 -1.57
N TYR A 23 -22.67 12.08 -2.08
CA TYR A 23 -23.75 11.20 -2.53
C TYR A 23 -23.34 10.35 -3.74
N THR A 24 -22.70 10.98 -4.73
CA THR A 24 -22.22 10.28 -5.93
C THR A 24 -21.18 9.21 -5.56
N SER A 25 -20.25 9.55 -4.67
CA SER A 25 -19.23 8.61 -4.20
C SER A 25 -19.86 7.45 -3.43
N MET A 26 -20.84 7.72 -2.56
CA MET A 26 -21.55 6.70 -1.80
C MET A 26 -22.26 5.71 -2.73
N ILE A 27 -22.92 6.19 -3.79
CA ILE A 27 -23.56 5.34 -4.80
C ILE A 27 -22.52 4.48 -5.53
N ALA A 28 -21.41 5.09 -5.97
CA ALA A 28 -20.34 4.37 -6.66
C ALA A 28 -19.72 3.26 -5.79
N TYR A 29 -19.40 3.56 -4.53
CA TYR A 29 -18.86 2.58 -3.59
C TYR A 29 -19.88 1.49 -3.26
N SER A 30 -21.15 1.83 -3.07
CA SER A 30 -22.20 0.84 -2.80
C SER A 30 -22.40 -0.10 -4.01
N SER A 31 -22.34 0.43 -5.22
CA SER A 31 -22.42 -0.37 -6.45
C SER A 31 -21.23 -1.32 -6.57
N LYS A 32 -20.00 -0.83 -6.32
CA LYS A 32 -18.79 -1.66 -6.42
C LYS A 32 -18.72 -2.72 -5.33
N SER A 33 -19.08 -2.38 -4.09
CA SER A 33 -19.11 -3.34 -2.98
C SER A 33 -20.17 -4.42 -3.17
N GLY A 34 -21.32 -4.07 -3.75
CA GLY A 34 -22.36 -5.04 -4.10
C GLY A 34 -21.87 -6.08 -5.12
N GLU A 35 -21.11 -5.65 -6.13
CA GLU A 35 -20.48 -6.52 -7.14
C GLU A 35 -19.41 -7.44 -6.53
N ILE A 36 -18.58 -6.93 -5.61
CA ILE A 36 -17.56 -7.73 -4.91
C ILE A 36 -18.20 -8.79 -4.01
N LEU A 37 -19.26 -8.42 -3.29
CA LEU A 37 -20.06 -9.36 -2.47
C LEU A 37 -20.79 -10.40 -3.32
N PHE A 38 -21.31 -10.00 -4.48
CA PHE A 38 -21.90 -10.91 -5.47
C PHE A 38 -20.89 -11.99 -5.86
N HIS A 39 -19.65 -11.60 -6.22
CA HIS A 39 -18.61 -12.55 -6.62
C HIS A 39 -18.11 -13.45 -5.49
N LEU A 40 -18.14 -12.99 -4.23
CA LEU A 40 -17.71 -13.79 -3.08
C LEU A 40 -18.79 -14.77 -2.58
N ILE A 41 -20.07 -14.38 -2.63
CA ILE A 41 -21.17 -15.09 -1.96
C ILE A 41 -22.17 -15.69 -2.98
N ASN A 42 -22.03 -15.40 -4.28
CA ASN A 42 -22.92 -15.88 -5.36
C ASN A 42 -24.40 -15.49 -5.19
N LEU A 43 -24.67 -14.40 -4.44
CA LEU A 43 -26.02 -13.88 -4.21
C LEU A 43 -26.38 -12.82 -5.25
N PRO A 44 -27.65 -12.68 -5.68
CA PRO A 44 -28.08 -11.69 -6.68
C PRO A 44 -27.63 -10.26 -6.37
N GLU A 45 -27.21 -9.49 -7.40
CA GLU A 45 -26.65 -8.13 -7.23
C GLU A 45 -27.59 -7.15 -6.50
N SER A 46 -28.91 -7.28 -6.70
CA SER A 46 -29.89 -6.44 -6.02
C SER A 46 -29.93 -6.69 -4.51
N VAL A 47 -29.65 -7.93 -4.09
CA VAL A 47 -29.66 -8.34 -2.68
C VAL A 47 -28.33 -7.99 -2.02
N SER A 48 -27.20 -8.15 -2.73
CA SER A 48 -25.87 -7.83 -2.20
C SER A 48 -25.72 -6.33 -1.89
N GLY A 49 -26.23 -5.46 -2.76
CA GLY A 49 -26.27 -4.02 -2.52
C GLY A 49 -27.07 -3.66 -1.26
N PHE A 50 -28.25 -4.26 -1.09
CA PHE A 50 -29.11 -4.03 0.08
C PHE A 50 -28.46 -4.50 1.39
N LEU A 51 -27.81 -5.67 1.38
CA LEU A 51 -27.08 -6.17 2.54
C LEU A 51 -25.89 -5.28 2.89
N PHE A 52 -25.12 -4.84 1.89
CA PHE A 52 -23.99 -3.94 2.11
C PHE A 52 -24.43 -2.61 2.72
N THR A 53 -25.43 -1.95 2.13
CA THR A 53 -25.97 -0.70 2.68
C THR A 53 -26.55 -0.93 4.07
N GLY A 54 -27.30 -2.02 4.29
CA GLY A 54 -27.87 -2.35 5.59
C GLY A 54 -26.82 -2.53 6.69
N ILE A 55 -25.74 -3.28 6.41
CA ILE A 55 -24.63 -3.44 7.35
C ILE A 55 -23.98 -2.09 7.67
N PHE A 56 -23.72 -1.27 6.64
CA PHE A 56 -23.08 0.03 6.82
C PHE A 56 -23.98 1.01 7.60
N THR A 57 -25.27 1.02 7.31
CA THR A 57 -26.27 1.80 8.06
C THR A 57 -26.38 1.35 9.51
N ILE A 58 -26.38 0.04 9.77
CA ILE A 58 -26.37 -0.50 11.14
C ILE A 58 -25.08 -0.11 11.86
N LEU A 59 -23.94 -0.23 11.19
CA LEU A 59 -22.63 0.12 11.75
C LEU A 59 -22.57 1.60 12.16
N ILE A 60 -23.03 2.50 11.29
CA ILE A 60 -23.07 3.95 11.57
C ILE A 60 -24.12 4.27 12.63
N SER A 61 -25.33 3.70 12.51
CA SER A 61 -26.46 4.06 13.38
C SER A 61 -26.33 3.49 14.80
N VAL A 62 -25.74 2.31 14.97
CA VAL A 62 -25.58 1.65 16.28
C VAL A 62 -24.22 1.96 16.90
N GLY A 63 -23.18 2.07 16.07
CA GLY A 63 -21.81 2.24 16.53
C GLY A 63 -21.44 3.66 16.96
N GLY A 64 -22.25 4.67 16.58
CA GLY A 64 -21.99 6.06 16.90
C GLY A 64 -20.62 6.54 16.38
N THR A 65 -20.11 7.64 16.96
CA THR A 65 -18.79 8.19 16.59
C THR A 65 -17.65 7.24 16.93
N GLN A 66 -17.73 6.55 18.08
CA GLN A 66 -16.62 5.73 18.58
C GLN A 66 -16.37 4.46 17.74
N ALA A 67 -17.42 3.74 17.31
CA ALA A 67 -17.22 2.57 16.45
C ALA A 67 -16.75 2.98 15.05
N THR A 68 -17.28 4.10 14.53
CA THR A 68 -16.83 4.67 13.26
C THR A 68 -15.36 5.04 13.31
N ASP A 69 -14.91 5.64 14.42
CA ASP A 69 -13.51 5.99 14.63
C ASP A 69 -12.61 4.75 14.71
N GLN A 70 -13.03 3.70 15.43
CA GLN A 70 -12.26 2.45 15.51
C GLN A 70 -12.11 1.76 14.15
N VAL A 71 -13.20 1.71 13.37
CA VAL A 71 -13.19 1.14 12.02
C VAL A 71 -12.29 1.97 11.11
N ASN A 72 -12.40 3.30 11.15
CA ASN A 72 -11.56 4.20 10.37
C ASN A 72 -10.07 4.06 10.72
N GLN A 73 -9.75 3.92 12.00
CA GLN A 73 -8.38 3.71 12.46
C GLN A 73 -7.83 2.36 11.98
N TRP A 74 -8.61 1.30 12.07
CA TRP A 74 -8.21 -0.02 11.59
C TRP A 74 -7.99 -0.04 10.07
N LEU A 75 -8.90 0.60 9.31
CA LEU A 75 -8.76 0.79 7.86
C LEU A 75 -7.47 1.54 7.51
N THR A 76 -7.17 2.61 8.25
CA THR A 76 -5.95 3.41 8.04
C THR A 76 -4.69 2.58 8.31
N ILE A 77 -4.66 1.82 9.41
CA ILE A 77 -3.54 0.92 9.73
C ILE A 77 -3.37 -0.15 8.65
N SER A 78 -4.48 -0.70 8.13
CA SER A 78 -4.46 -1.70 7.07
C SER A 78 -3.91 -1.15 5.75
N MET A 79 -4.39 0.01 5.30
CA MET A 79 -3.89 0.68 4.10
C MET A 79 -2.39 0.95 4.20
N ILE A 80 -1.97 1.67 5.25
CA ILE A 80 -0.57 2.05 5.45
C ILE A 80 0.31 0.81 5.59
N GLY A 81 -0.14 -0.20 6.35
CA GLY A 81 0.58 -1.44 6.54
C GLY A 81 0.77 -2.21 5.22
N SER A 82 -0.23 -2.19 4.34
CA SER A 82 -0.16 -2.85 3.03
C SER A 82 0.84 -2.16 2.08
N ASP A 83 0.87 -0.83 2.09
CA ASP A 83 1.81 -0.05 1.28
C ASP A 83 3.24 -0.21 1.81
N LEU A 84 3.41 -0.21 3.14
CA LEU A 84 4.71 -0.43 3.77
C LEU A 84 5.23 -1.85 3.49
N ALA A 85 4.36 -2.87 3.47
CA ALA A 85 4.74 -4.23 3.11
C ALA A 85 5.22 -4.33 1.65
N ARG A 86 4.54 -3.64 0.72
CA ARG A 86 4.97 -3.55 -0.68
C ARG A 86 6.28 -2.81 -0.84
N LEU A 87 6.45 -1.69 -0.14
CA LEU A 87 7.70 -0.92 -0.14
C LEU A 87 8.85 -1.74 0.43
N ARG A 88 8.62 -2.46 1.53
CA ARG A 88 9.62 -3.37 2.11
C ARG A 88 10.00 -4.46 1.10
N ALA A 89 9.04 -5.12 0.48
CA ALA A 89 9.32 -6.13 -0.55
C ALA A 89 10.17 -5.56 -1.71
N SER A 90 9.82 -4.36 -2.17
CA SER A 90 10.58 -3.64 -3.21
C SER A 90 12.01 -3.33 -2.79
N VAL A 91 12.22 -2.85 -1.55
CA VAL A 91 13.56 -2.57 -1.01
C VAL A 91 14.39 -3.84 -0.84
N PHE A 92 13.78 -4.94 -0.36
CA PHE A 92 14.47 -6.22 -0.21
C PHE A 92 14.88 -6.83 -1.56
N ILE A 93 14.03 -6.72 -2.58
CA ILE A 93 14.36 -7.17 -3.94
C ILE A 93 15.41 -6.25 -4.57
N GLY A 94 15.30 -4.95 -4.37
CA GLY A 94 16.25 -3.96 -4.89
C GLY A 94 17.63 -4.04 -4.25
N SER A 95 17.72 -4.37 -2.96
CA SER A 95 19.01 -4.52 -2.25
C SER A 95 19.72 -5.83 -2.56
N LEU A 96 19.02 -6.84 -3.10
CA LEU A 96 19.61 -8.11 -3.49
C LEU A 96 20.61 -7.94 -4.65
N VAL A 97 20.34 -7.01 -5.58
CA VAL A 97 21.18 -6.73 -6.75
C VAL A 97 22.59 -6.24 -6.37
N PRO A 98 22.76 -5.15 -5.59
CA PRO A 98 24.09 -4.70 -5.18
C PRO A 98 24.80 -5.70 -4.26
N LEU A 99 24.06 -6.48 -3.47
CA LEU A 99 24.64 -7.49 -2.59
C LEU A 99 25.28 -8.63 -3.40
N LEU A 100 24.60 -9.10 -4.45
CA LEU A 100 25.17 -10.08 -5.39
C LEU A 100 26.38 -9.51 -6.15
N ALA A 101 26.33 -8.23 -6.54
CA ALA A 101 27.46 -7.57 -7.19
C ALA A 101 28.72 -7.53 -6.29
N LEU A 102 28.55 -7.24 -4.99
CA LEU A 102 29.64 -7.27 -4.02
C LEU A 102 30.19 -8.69 -3.82
N LEU A 103 29.32 -9.70 -3.72
CA LEU A 103 29.70 -11.10 -3.57
C LEU A 103 30.52 -11.62 -4.75
N VAL A 104 30.12 -11.23 -5.97
CA VAL A 104 30.86 -11.52 -7.20
C VAL A 104 32.23 -10.82 -7.18
N TRP A 105 32.27 -9.56 -6.75
CA TRP A 105 33.51 -8.80 -6.65
C TRP A 105 34.51 -9.43 -5.67
N ASP A 106 34.05 -9.83 -4.48
CA ASP A 106 34.87 -10.50 -3.48
C ASP A 106 35.42 -11.85 -3.99
N ALA A 107 34.60 -12.62 -4.71
CA ALA A 107 35.02 -13.88 -5.32
C ALA A 107 36.12 -13.69 -6.37
N ILE A 108 35.99 -12.64 -7.20
CA ILE A 108 37.02 -12.29 -8.20
C ILE A 108 38.30 -11.86 -7.50
N ALA A 109 38.23 -11.00 -6.49
CA ALA A 109 39.40 -10.51 -5.77
C ALA A 109 40.18 -11.66 -5.08
N LEU A 110 39.46 -12.57 -4.42
CA LEU A 110 40.05 -13.77 -3.81
C LEU A 110 40.67 -14.71 -4.85
N GLY A 111 39.99 -14.91 -5.98
CA GLY A 111 40.51 -15.71 -7.10
C GLY A 111 41.83 -15.15 -7.65
N LEU A 112 41.89 -13.83 -7.89
CA LEU A 112 43.10 -13.15 -8.35
C LEU A 112 44.23 -13.20 -7.32
N SER A 113 43.91 -13.04 -6.02
CA SER A 113 44.92 -13.14 -4.95
C SER A 113 45.51 -14.55 -4.86
N SER A 114 44.70 -15.60 -5.00
CA SER A 114 45.19 -16.98 -4.99
C SER A 114 46.08 -17.30 -6.19
N GLN A 115 45.81 -16.70 -7.34
CA GLN A 115 46.63 -16.82 -8.55
C GLN A 115 47.98 -16.11 -8.37
N ALA A 116 47.99 -14.95 -7.71
CA ALA A 116 49.23 -14.21 -7.42
C ALA A 116 50.17 -14.97 -6.48
N ASP A 117 49.64 -15.73 -5.51
CA ASP A 117 50.41 -16.55 -4.58
C ASP A 117 51.06 -17.78 -5.25
N GLN A 118 50.51 -18.25 -6.38
CA GLN A 118 51.09 -19.34 -7.17
C GLN A 118 52.22 -18.92 -8.12
N ILE A 119 52.39 -17.61 -8.38
CA ILE A 119 53.49 -17.09 -9.19
C ILE A 119 54.71 -16.96 -8.27
N VAL A 120 55.44 -18.06 -8.12
CA VAL A 120 56.71 -18.14 -7.36
C VAL A 120 57.63 -16.98 -7.73
N ASP A 121 58.18 -16.31 -6.72
CA ASP A 121 59.06 -15.17 -6.87
C ASP A 121 60.24 -15.49 -7.82
N PRO A 122 60.39 -14.78 -8.96
CA PRO A 122 61.45 -15.07 -9.93
C PRO A 122 62.86 -14.78 -9.38
N VAL A 123 62.96 -14.06 -8.25
CA VAL A 123 64.21 -13.83 -7.53
C VAL A 123 64.58 -15.02 -6.65
N GLU A 124 63.61 -15.74 -6.08
CA GLU A 124 63.85 -16.95 -5.29
C GLU A 124 64.30 -18.12 -6.19
N LEU A 125 63.76 -18.19 -7.42
CA LEU A 125 64.22 -19.11 -8.48
C LEU A 125 65.61 -18.80 -9.05
N LEU A 126 66.15 -17.60 -8.82
CA LEU A 126 67.49 -17.17 -9.26
C LEU A 126 68.55 -17.22 -8.15
N MET A 127 68.14 -17.30 -6.88
CA MET A 127 69.04 -17.37 -5.72
C MET A 127 69.15 -18.78 -5.10
N GLY A 128 68.43 -19.78 -5.61
CA GLY A 128 68.51 -21.20 -5.24
C GLY A 128 69.43 -22.04 -6.13
#